data_AF-A0A357I6M5-F1
#
_entry.id   AF-A0A357I6M5-F1
#
_cell.length_a   1.000
_cell.length_b   1.000
_cell.length_c   1.000
_cell.angle_alpha   90.00
_cell.angle_beta   90.00
_cell.angle_gamma   90.00
#
_symmetry.space_group_name_H-M   'P 1'
#
loop_
_entity.id
_entity.type
_entity.pdbx_description
1 polymer ?
#
loop_
_entity_poly.entity_id
_entity_poly.type
_entity_poly.pdbx_seq_one_letter_code
_entity_poly.pdbx_strand_id
1 'polypeptide(L)'
;MGAGVSRGRARRALVDTPSARRQVRAYLRASLGPRLSRQAVKTWRTRHADTASAGIFAVHRQLKAFALTELIADVGAYNSLSATSRLWLERLPPDAHLTRDLQREFHAQTPGSIRYLGTVNQPLAADIYAIDTDPLSVATTTDVVAPHIETAWQRYCRWLAVHAAPCLPDLNPAASDVALAHARAGFMQALPPELAALYLQHNGPSPEGIACFPDGHWLPLNEAVKIWQQCRREIPQVWQAEWVPLAYSDGHAYIVVDARGEVLDVYLEDNTVALVAPSLAAWLDALAAQAERGGLAFDPVNQTLIVPESAVR
;
A
#
# COMPACT_ATOMS: atom_id res chain seq x y z
N MET A 1 -15.50 -65.68 -10.71
CA MET A 1 -15.20 -64.50 -11.58
C MET A 1 -16.49 -63.69 -11.67
N GLY A 2 -16.65 -62.44 -11.25
CA GLY A 2 -15.87 -61.51 -10.45
C GLY A 2 -16.87 -60.49 -9.88
N ALA A 3 -16.80 -60.19 -8.59
CA ALA A 3 -17.73 -59.33 -7.87
C ALA A 3 -17.30 -57.85 -7.98
N GLY A 4 -18.20 -56.98 -8.45
CA GLY A 4 -18.03 -55.53 -8.45
C GLY A 4 -18.53 -54.92 -7.14
N VAL A 5 -17.62 -54.35 -6.34
CA VAL A 5 -17.94 -53.66 -5.09
C VAL A 5 -18.11 -52.16 -5.31
N SER A 6 -19.24 -51.64 -4.84
CA SER A 6 -19.68 -50.24 -4.91
C SER A 6 -18.72 -49.29 -4.17
N ARG A 7 -18.21 -48.25 -4.84
CA ARG A 7 -17.42 -47.14 -4.24
C ARG A 7 -18.25 -45.87 -3.96
N GLY A 8 -19.56 -46.00 -3.73
CA GLY A 8 -20.48 -44.83 -3.70
C GLY A 8 -20.93 -44.30 -2.33
N ARG A 9 -20.83 -45.05 -1.23
CA ARG A 9 -21.51 -44.68 0.04
C ARG A 9 -20.63 -44.13 1.18
N ALA A 10 -19.30 -44.22 1.10
CA ALA A 10 -18.42 -43.86 2.23
C ALA A 10 -18.12 -42.35 2.38
N ARG A 11 -18.45 -41.49 1.41
CA ARG A 11 -18.10 -40.05 1.47
C ARG A 11 -19.15 -39.12 2.10
N ARG A 12 -20.38 -39.60 2.39
CA ARG A 12 -21.44 -38.78 3.00
C ARG A 12 -21.43 -38.70 4.53
N ALA A 13 -20.66 -39.54 5.22
CA ALA A 13 -20.77 -39.68 6.67
C ALA A 13 -19.86 -38.77 7.52
N LEU A 14 -18.87 -38.09 6.93
CA LEU A 14 -17.85 -37.36 7.69
C LEU A 14 -18.19 -35.90 8.01
N VAL A 15 -19.17 -35.29 7.33
CA VAL A 15 -19.47 -33.86 7.47
C VAL A 15 -20.66 -33.58 8.40
N ASP A 16 -21.47 -34.60 8.71
CA ASP A 16 -22.74 -34.40 9.42
C ASP A 16 -22.72 -34.87 10.89
N THR A 17 -21.57 -34.74 11.55
CA THR A 17 -21.50 -35.02 12.99
C THR A 17 -21.99 -33.82 13.80
N PRO A 18 -22.68 -34.04 14.93
CA PRO A 18 -23.05 -32.98 15.87
C PRO A 18 -21.85 -32.14 16.36
N SER A 19 -20.63 -32.68 16.28
CA SER A 19 -19.39 -31.99 16.62
C SER A 19 -18.99 -30.96 15.55
N ALA A 20 -18.97 -31.35 14.27
CA ALA A 20 -18.68 -30.44 13.16
C ALA A 20 -19.69 -29.28 13.10
N ARG A 21 -20.98 -29.58 13.33
CA ARG A 21 -22.03 -28.55 13.40
C ARG A 21 -21.83 -27.55 14.55
N ARG A 22 -21.25 -27.98 15.67
CA ARG A 22 -20.92 -27.11 16.82
C ARG A 22 -19.70 -26.24 16.53
N GLN A 23 -18.64 -26.81 15.95
CA GLN A 23 -17.42 -26.09 15.59
C GLN A 23 -17.68 -24.99 14.55
N VAL A 24 -18.45 -25.28 13.50
CA VAL A 24 -18.83 -24.27 12.49
C VAL A 24 -19.67 -23.14 13.09
N ARG A 25 -20.61 -23.44 14.01
CA ARG A 25 -21.40 -22.40 14.68
C ARG A 25 -20.56 -21.51 15.60
N ALA A 26 -19.63 -22.10 16.36
CA ALA A 26 -18.72 -21.35 17.23
C ALA A 26 -17.82 -20.42 16.40
N TYR A 27 -17.27 -20.96 15.30
CA TYR A 27 -16.40 -20.22 14.39
C TYR A 27 -17.11 -19.06 13.67
N LEU A 28 -18.35 -19.28 13.20
CA LEU A 28 -19.14 -18.22 12.54
C LEU A 28 -19.55 -17.10 13.50
N ARG A 29 -19.89 -17.41 14.75
CA ARG A 29 -20.14 -16.39 15.78
C ARG A 29 -18.90 -15.56 16.07
N ALA A 30 -17.73 -16.21 16.15
CA ALA A 30 -16.47 -15.53 16.40
C ALA A 30 -16.05 -14.63 15.23
N SER A 31 -16.27 -15.08 13.99
CA SER A 31 -15.72 -14.41 12.80
C SER A 31 -16.62 -13.31 12.22
N LEU A 32 -17.94 -13.40 12.41
CA LEU A 32 -18.92 -12.52 11.75
C LEU A 32 -19.77 -11.72 12.75
N GLY A 33 -19.50 -11.86 14.05
CA GLY A 33 -20.22 -11.18 15.12
C GLY A 33 -21.70 -11.59 15.25
N PRO A 34 -22.46 -10.98 16.16
CA PRO A 34 -23.86 -11.32 16.42
C PRO A 34 -24.84 -10.91 15.31
N ARG A 35 -24.37 -10.30 14.21
CA ARG A 35 -25.21 -9.61 13.22
C ARG A 35 -25.77 -10.48 12.09
N LEU A 36 -25.39 -11.75 12.00
CA LEU A 36 -26.03 -12.65 11.04
C LEU A 36 -27.40 -13.11 11.55
N SER A 37 -28.46 -12.61 10.92
CA SER A 37 -29.82 -13.02 11.25
C SER A 37 -29.99 -14.53 11.05
N ARG A 38 -30.81 -15.18 11.91
CA ARG A 38 -31.17 -16.61 11.74
C ARG A 38 -31.77 -16.89 10.36
N GLN A 39 -32.37 -15.87 9.75
CA GLN A 39 -32.96 -15.93 8.42
C GLN A 39 -31.90 -16.00 7.31
N ALA A 40 -30.84 -15.20 7.37
CA ALA A 40 -29.76 -15.22 6.38
C ALA A 40 -29.05 -16.60 6.32
N VAL A 41 -28.79 -17.21 7.48
CA VAL A 41 -28.21 -18.55 7.57
C VAL A 41 -29.16 -19.62 7.02
N LYS A 42 -30.48 -19.45 7.20
CA LYS A 42 -31.50 -20.37 6.66
C LYS A 42 -31.57 -20.25 5.13
N THR A 43 -31.61 -19.03 4.60
CA THR A 43 -31.62 -18.76 3.15
C THR A 43 -30.40 -19.32 2.44
N TRP A 44 -29.19 -19.13 3.00
CA TRP A 44 -27.96 -19.70 2.46
C TRP A 44 -28.03 -21.23 2.38
N ARG A 45 -28.49 -21.89 3.45
CA ARG A 45 -28.64 -23.36 3.49
C ARG A 45 -29.59 -23.88 2.43
N THR A 46 -30.71 -23.19 2.20
CA THR A 46 -31.68 -23.58 1.18
C THR A 46 -31.09 -23.41 -0.23
N ARG A 47 -30.34 -22.34 -0.49
CA ARG A 47 -29.73 -22.06 -1.80
C ARG A 47 -28.56 -22.97 -2.15
N HIS A 48 -27.90 -23.57 -1.16
CA HIS A 48 -26.69 -24.39 -1.37
C HIS A 48 -26.81 -25.81 -0.79
N ALA A 49 -28.04 -26.32 -0.70
CA ALA A 49 -28.32 -27.67 -0.18
C ALA A 49 -27.57 -28.77 -0.97
N ASP A 50 -27.30 -28.54 -2.25
CA ASP A 50 -26.63 -29.50 -3.14
C ASP A 50 -25.10 -29.42 -3.10
N THR A 51 -24.51 -28.41 -2.44
CA THR A 51 -23.06 -28.16 -2.44
C THR A 51 -22.35 -28.62 -1.16
N ALA A 52 -23.07 -29.35 -0.28
CA ALA A 52 -22.63 -29.73 1.07
C ALA A 52 -21.45 -30.72 1.13
N SER A 53 -20.92 -31.19 -0.01
CA SER A 53 -19.71 -32.02 -0.09
C SER A 53 -18.42 -31.20 -0.22
N ALA A 54 -18.49 -29.88 -0.35
CA ALA A 54 -17.31 -29.03 -0.39
C ALA A 54 -16.77 -28.84 1.04
N GLY A 55 -15.47 -29.10 1.25
CA GLY A 55 -14.84 -29.03 2.58
C GLY A 55 -14.98 -27.66 3.27
N ILE A 56 -14.66 -27.62 4.58
CA ILE A 56 -14.88 -26.46 5.47
C ILE A 56 -14.38 -25.12 4.88
N PHE A 57 -13.27 -25.11 4.15
CA PHE A 57 -12.72 -23.90 3.51
C PHE A 57 -13.53 -23.37 2.31
N ALA A 58 -14.23 -24.25 1.58
CA ALA A 58 -15.11 -23.84 0.50
C ALA A 58 -16.42 -23.26 1.04
N VAL A 59 -16.97 -23.91 2.08
CA VAL A 59 -18.13 -23.39 2.81
C VAL A 59 -17.81 -22.04 3.47
N HIS A 60 -16.60 -21.87 4.01
CA HIS A 60 -16.12 -20.60 4.55
C HIS A 60 -16.09 -19.48 3.52
N ARG A 61 -15.53 -19.75 2.32
CA ARG A 61 -15.50 -18.78 1.22
C ARG A 61 -16.90 -18.39 0.76
N GLN A 62 -17.80 -19.36 0.62
CA GLN A 62 -19.18 -19.12 0.20
C GLN A 62 -19.98 -18.36 1.26
N LEU A 63 -19.80 -18.66 2.55
CA LEU A 63 -20.45 -17.93 3.64
C LEU A 63 -19.93 -16.51 3.78
N LYS A 64 -18.62 -16.27 3.60
CA LYS A 64 -18.06 -14.92 3.56
C LYS A 64 -18.62 -14.12 2.39
N ALA A 65 -18.64 -14.68 1.19
CA ALA A 65 -19.20 -14.01 0.01
C ALA A 65 -20.68 -13.67 0.20
N PHE A 66 -21.49 -14.62 0.71
CA PHE A 66 -22.91 -14.41 0.95
C PHE A 66 -23.18 -13.39 2.06
N ALA A 67 -22.50 -13.49 3.20
CA ALA A 67 -22.63 -12.55 4.30
C ALA A 67 -22.22 -11.13 3.90
N LEU A 68 -21.18 -10.99 3.08
CA LEU A 68 -20.74 -9.70 2.54
C LEU A 68 -21.78 -9.12 1.57
N THR A 69 -22.42 -9.96 0.75
CA THR A 69 -23.46 -9.52 -0.20
C THR A 69 -24.72 -9.02 0.52
N GLU A 70 -25.21 -9.75 1.52
CA GLU A 70 -26.36 -9.33 2.34
C GLU A 70 -26.03 -8.07 3.16
N LEU A 71 -24.78 -7.90 3.58
CA LEU A 71 -24.32 -6.69 4.27
C LEU A 71 -24.26 -5.49 3.32
N ILE A 72 -24.00 -5.68 2.03
CA ILE A 72 -23.88 -4.60 1.03
C ILE A 72 -25.25 -4.14 0.49
N ALA A 73 -26.27 -5.01 0.50
CA ALA A 73 -27.64 -4.63 0.17
C ALA A 73 -28.22 -3.56 1.12
N ASP A 74 -27.58 -3.33 2.27
CA ASP A 74 -27.78 -2.17 3.12
C ASP A 74 -26.68 -1.12 2.81
N VAL A 75 -27.05 -0.08 2.05
CA VAL A 75 -26.12 0.94 1.52
C VAL A 75 -25.32 1.64 2.63
N GLY A 76 -25.86 1.72 3.85
CA GLY A 76 -25.14 2.26 5.00
C GLY A 76 -23.95 1.42 5.46
N ALA A 77 -23.95 0.11 5.17
CA ALA A 77 -22.95 -0.82 5.68
C ALA A 77 -21.73 -0.98 4.73
N TYR A 78 -21.83 -0.65 3.44
CA TYR A 78 -20.68 -0.66 2.52
C TYR A 78 -19.57 0.29 2.97
N ASN A 79 -19.94 1.51 3.37
CA ASN A 79 -18.99 2.52 3.87
C ASN A 79 -18.39 2.16 5.24
N SER A 80 -19.04 1.25 5.99
CA SER A 80 -18.53 0.73 7.25
C SER A 80 -17.56 -0.45 7.11
N LEU A 81 -17.34 -0.96 5.88
CA LEU A 81 -16.40 -2.04 5.63
C LEU A 81 -14.96 -1.58 5.83
N SER A 82 -14.13 -2.48 6.37
CA SER A 82 -12.69 -2.30 6.40
C SER A 82 -12.12 -2.26 4.97
N ALA A 83 -10.97 -1.60 4.79
CA ALA A 83 -10.31 -1.46 3.50
C ALA A 83 -10.03 -2.82 2.83
N THR A 84 -9.64 -3.83 3.62
CA THR A 84 -9.39 -5.20 3.15
C THR A 84 -10.64 -5.85 2.55
N SER A 85 -11.82 -5.59 3.11
CA SER A 85 -13.08 -6.14 2.61
C SER A 85 -13.53 -5.47 1.31
N ARG A 86 -13.24 -4.18 1.13
CA ARG A 86 -13.52 -3.45 -0.11
C ARG A 86 -12.61 -3.92 -1.26
N LEU A 87 -11.31 -4.01 -1.01
CA LEU A 87 -10.33 -4.54 -1.96
C LEU A 87 -10.60 -5.99 -2.41
N TRP A 88 -11.21 -6.80 -1.55
CA TRP A 88 -11.59 -8.16 -1.89
C TRP A 88 -12.79 -8.23 -2.85
N LEU A 89 -13.74 -7.30 -2.73
CA LEU A 89 -14.92 -7.21 -3.62
C LEU A 89 -14.54 -6.80 -5.05
N GLU A 90 -13.61 -5.86 -5.17
CA GLU A 90 -13.14 -5.35 -6.46
C GLU A 90 -12.36 -6.39 -7.29
N ARG A 91 -11.92 -7.48 -6.65
CA ARG A 91 -11.14 -8.57 -7.27
C ARG A 91 -11.98 -9.78 -7.67
N LEU A 92 -13.31 -9.74 -7.50
CA LEU A 92 -14.18 -10.83 -7.94
C LEU A 92 -14.30 -10.83 -9.49
N PRO A 93 -14.15 -11.99 -10.16
CA PRO A 93 -14.26 -12.06 -11.61
C PRO A 93 -15.67 -11.66 -12.08
N PRO A 94 -15.78 -10.99 -13.25
CA PRO A 94 -17.05 -10.47 -13.77
C PRO A 94 -18.10 -11.54 -14.09
N ASP A 95 -17.70 -12.80 -14.13
CA ASP A 95 -18.53 -13.96 -14.48
C ASP A 95 -19.34 -14.48 -13.29
N ALA A 96 -19.10 -13.96 -12.09
CA ALA A 96 -19.96 -14.23 -10.96
C ALA A 96 -21.34 -13.65 -11.26
N HIS A 97 -22.34 -14.52 -11.41
CA HIS A 97 -23.74 -14.11 -11.67
C HIS A 97 -24.27 -13.05 -10.68
N LEU A 98 -23.68 -12.97 -9.49
CA LEU A 98 -23.91 -11.93 -8.48
C LEU A 98 -23.60 -10.50 -8.98
N THR A 99 -22.54 -10.31 -9.79
CA THR A 99 -22.03 -8.99 -10.16
C THR A 99 -22.97 -8.27 -11.14
N ARG A 100 -23.62 -9.02 -12.04
CA ARG A 100 -24.57 -8.45 -13.02
C ARG A 100 -25.89 -8.01 -12.41
N ASP A 101 -26.36 -8.69 -11.37
CA ASP A 101 -27.61 -8.33 -10.72
C ASP A 101 -27.40 -7.15 -9.76
N LEU A 102 -26.26 -7.10 -9.06
CA LEU A 102 -25.84 -5.95 -8.26
C LEU A 102 -25.59 -4.70 -9.12
N GLN A 103 -24.96 -4.84 -10.28
CA GLN A 103 -24.78 -3.71 -11.21
C GLN A 103 -26.12 -3.20 -11.77
N ARG A 104 -27.07 -4.09 -12.07
CA ARG A 104 -28.41 -3.69 -12.54
C ARG A 104 -29.21 -2.98 -11.45
N GLU A 105 -29.14 -3.45 -10.23
CA GLU A 105 -29.85 -2.87 -9.08
C GLU A 105 -29.25 -1.51 -8.67
N PHE A 106 -27.92 -1.37 -8.75
CA PHE A 106 -27.21 -0.10 -8.54
C PHE A 106 -27.61 0.98 -9.55
N HIS A 107 -27.68 0.63 -10.84
CA HIS A 107 -28.10 1.56 -11.89
C HIS A 107 -29.59 1.93 -11.84
N ALA A 108 -30.45 1.05 -11.31
CA ALA A 108 -31.87 1.34 -11.13
C ALA A 108 -32.14 2.33 -9.98
N GLN A 109 -31.24 2.42 -9.00
CA GLN A 109 -31.42 3.23 -7.79
C GLN A 109 -30.74 4.62 -7.85
N THR A 110 -30.02 4.95 -8.92
CA THR A 110 -29.43 6.29 -9.14
C THR A 110 -29.89 6.93 -10.45
N PRO A 111 -31.07 7.59 -10.47
CA PRO A 111 -31.47 8.41 -11.62
C PRO A 111 -30.58 9.66 -11.69
N GLY A 112 -29.67 9.73 -12.67
CA GLY A 112 -28.88 10.94 -12.94
C GLY A 112 -27.42 10.76 -13.37
N SER A 113 -26.88 9.53 -13.44
CA SER A 113 -25.53 9.33 -13.97
C SER A 113 -25.52 9.36 -15.51
N ILE A 114 -24.64 10.20 -16.04
CA ILE A 114 -24.54 10.62 -17.44
C ILE A 114 -24.23 9.44 -18.37
N ARG A 115 -24.93 9.36 -19.50
CA ARG A 115 -24.62 8.47 -20.63
C ARG A 115 -23.28 8.88 -21.25
N TYR A 116 -22.26 8.05 -21.14
CA TYR A 116 -21.16 7.98 -22.11
C TYR A 116 -21.28 6.65 -22.87
N LEU A 117 -21.96 6.67 -24.00
CA LEU A 117 -21.88 5.64 -25.03
C LEU A 117 -21.13 6.25 -26.21
N GLY A 118 -19.81 6.27 -26.11
CA GLY A 118 -18.92 6.50 -27.25
C GLY A 118 -18.49 5.15 -27.81
N THR A 119 -19.17 4.68 -28.85
CA THR A 119 -18.66 3.63 -29.73
C THR A 119 -17.42 4.15 -30.46
N VAL A 120 -16.25 3.56 -30.21
CA VAL A 120 -15.09 3.72 -31.09
C VAL A 120 -14.65 2.33 -31.54
N ASN A 121 -15.17 1.94 -32.70
CA ASN A 121 -14.54 0.95 -33.56
C ASN A 121 -13.56 1.73 -34.47
N GLN A 122 -12.25 1.65 -34.21
CA GLN A 122 -11.20 1.74 -35.23
C GLN A 122 -9.90 1.10 -34.71
N PRO A 123 -9.09 0.48 -35.58
CA PRO A 123 -7.95 -0.34 -35.19
C PRO A 123 -6.76 0.53 -34.80
N LEU A 124 -6.18 0.27 -33.63
CA LEU A 124 -4.86 0.81 -33.27
C LEU A 124 -3.81 0.15 -34.16
N ALA A 125 -3.18 0.98 -34.99
CA ALA A 125 -1.95 0.66 -35.71
C ALA A 125 -0.85 0.24 -34.71
N ALA A 126 -0.09 -0.77 -35.09
CA ALA A 126 0.84 -1.51 -34.25
C ALA A 126 2.24 -0.87 -34.09
N ASP A 127 2.40 0.44 -34.37
CA ASP A 127 3.73 1.03 -34.55
C ASP A 127 3.97 2.29 -33.71
N ILE A 128 3.82 2.24 -32.38
CA ILE A 128 4.44 3.24 -31.46
C ILE A 128 4.82 2.53 -30.14
N TYR A 129 6.06 2.74 -29.68
CA TYR A 129 6.76 2.18 -28.51
C TYR A 129 7.62 0.92 -28.73
N ALA A 130 8.61 1.01 -29.62
CA ALA A 130 9.91 0.42 -29.34
C ALA A 130 10.78 1.49 -28.65
N ILE A 131 10.62 1.64 -27.34
CA ILE A 131 11.70 2.24 -26.54
C ILE A 131 12.73 1.13 -26.42
N ASP A 132 13.88 1.32 -27.05
CA ASP A 132 15.04 0.46 -26.94
C ASP A 132 15.63 0.62 -25.53
N THR A 133 14.98 0.02 -24.53
CA THR A 133 15.57 -0.16 -23.21
C THR A 133 16.43 -1.42 -23.29
N ASP A 134 17.72 -1.25 -23.60
CA ASP A 134 18.69 -2.32 -23.47
C ASP A 134 18.61 -2.89 -22.04
N PRO A 135 18.12 -4.13 -21.85
CA PRO A 135 17.93 -4.70 -20.52
C PRO A 135 19.26 -4.85 -19.76
N LEU A 136 20.41 -4.77 -20.46
CA LEU A 136 21.73 -4.80 -19.84
C LEU A 136 22.12 -3.44 -19.24
N SER A 137 21.55 -2.31 -19.71
CA SER A 137 21.89 -0.98 -19.18
C SER A 137 21.22 -0.68 -17.84
N VAL A 138 20.14 -1.38 -17.47
CA VAL A 138 19.40 -1.16 -16.22
C VAL A 138 19.99 -1.96 -15.06
N ALA A 139 20.55 -3.14 -15.34
CA ALA A 139 21.14 -4.01 -14.31
C ALA A 139 22.39 -3.39 -13.65
N THR A 140 23.21 -2.66 -14.41
CA THR A 140 24.47 -2.10 -13.89
C THR A 140 24.25 -0.96 -12.88
N THR A 141 23.14 -0.23 -12.98
CA THR A 141 22.90 0.93 -12.12
C THR A 141 22.44 0.53 -10.72
N THR A 142 21.66 -0.55 -10.58
CA THR A 142 21.10 -0.96 -9.28
C THR A 142 22.18 -1.52 -8.33
N ASP A 143 23.12 -2.30 -8.87
CA ASP A 143 24.17 -2.96 -8.08
C ASP A 143 25.20 -1.98 -7.47
N VAL A 144 25.42 -0.83 -8.11
CA VAL A 144 26.35 0.20 -7.62
C VAL A 144 25.68 1.19 -6.67
N VAL A 145 24.39 1.44 -6.87
CA VAL A 145 23.61 2.43 -6.10
C VAL A 145 23.39 1.99 -4.66
N ALA A 146 22.96 0.75 -4.43
CA ALA A 146 22.57 0.30 -3.09
C ALA A 146 23.71 0.37 -2.06
N PRO A 147 24.95 -0.07 -2.37
CA PRO A 147 26.09 0.07 -1.45
C PRO A 147 26.40 1.52 -1.06
N HIS A 148 26.17 2.48 -1.96
CA HIS A 148 26.46 3.88 -1.68
C HIS A 148 25.46 4.48 -0.68
N ILE A 149 24.17 4.23 -0.91
CA ILE A 149 23.09 4.61 0.02
C ILE A 149 23.32 3.99 1.39
N GLU A 150 23.63 2.69 1.44
CA GLU A 150 23.92 1.97 2.69
C GLU A 150 25.10 2.60 3.44
N THR A 151 26.21 2.89 2.74
CA THR A 151 27.41 3.47 3.34
C THR A 151 27.14 4.86 3.92
N ALA A 152 26.47 5.74 3.16
CA ALA A 152 26.12 7.08 3.62
C ALA A 152 25.17 7.03 4.83
N TRP A 153 24.14 6.17 4.76
CA TRP A 153 23.19 5.98 5.84
C TRP A 153 23.83 5.44 7.12
N GLN A 154 24.71 4.45 7.02
CA GLN A 154 25.42 3.90 8.18
C GLN A 154 26.32 4.93 8.88
N ARG A 155 26.96 5.81 8.12
CA ARG A 155 27.73 6.94 8.68
C ARG A 155 26.81 7.87 9.47
N TYR A 156 25.66 8.23 8.90
CA TYR A 156 24.69 9.07 9.57
C TYR A 156 24.11 8.41 10.84
N CYS A 157 23.72 7.14 10.78
CA CYS A 157 23.28 6.37 11.96
C CYS A 157 24.33 6.30 13.07
N ARG A 158 25.62 6.18 12.71
CA ARG A 158 26.70 6.22 13.69
C ARG A 158 26.78 7.58 14.37
N TRP A 159 26.59 8.66 13.63
CA TRP A 159 26.50 10.01 14.20
C TRP A 159 25.28 10.15 15.12
N LEU A 160 24.10 9.70 14.68
CA LEU A 160 22.88 9.69 15.50
C LEU A 160 23.09 8.92 16.81
N ALA A 161 23.75 7.77 16.78
CA ALA A 161 24.03 6.98 17.97
C ALA A 161 24.83 7.73 19.05
N VAL A 162 25.68 8.68 18.64
CA VAL A 162 26.51 9.47 19.56
C VAL A 162 25.82 10.78 19.96
N HIS A 163 25.18 11.47 19.02
CA HIS A 163 24.74 12.86 19.19
C HIS A 163 23.22 13.02 19.33
N ALA A 164 22.44 12.03 18.89
CA ALA A 164 20.99 12.09 18.82
C ALA A 164 20.37 10.71 19.10
N ALA A 165 20.92 9.98 20.08
CA ALA A 165 20.55 8.60 20.38
C ALA A 165 19.04 8.36 20.54
N PRO A 166 18.24 9.30 21.10
CA PRO A 166 16.78 9.15 21.15
C PRO A 166 16.09 8.96 19.81
N CYS A 167 16.68 9.37 18.68
CA CYS A 167 16.08 9.19 17.35
C CYS A 167 16.06 7.73 16.89
N LEU A 168 17.05 6.92 17.31
CA LEU A 168 17.25 5.57 16.76
C LEU A 168 16.13 4.58 17.11
N PRO A 169 15.60 4.52 18.35
CA PRO A 169 14.49 3.63 18.69
C PRO A 169 13.20 3.92 17.90
N ASP A 170 13.04 5.13 17.40
CA ASP A 170 11.84 5.54 16.66
C ASP A 170 11.90 5.18 15.18
N LEU A 171 13.08 4.83 14.65
CA LEU A 171 13.20 4.35 13.28
C LEU A 171 12.51 2.99 13.14
N ASN A 172 11.55 2.90 12.22
CA ASN A 172 10.93 1.63 11.88
C ASN A 172 11.99 0.68 11.31
N PRO A 173 11.79 -0.65 11.46
CA PRO A 173 12.61 -1.63 10.75
C PRO A 173 12.59 -1.39 9.22
N ALA A 174 13.56 -2.00 8.54
CA ALA A 174 13.61 -2.07 7.08
C ALA A 174 12.24 -2.41 6.46
N ALA A 175 11.91 -1.76 5.35
CA ALA A 175 10.71 -2.07 4.59
C ALA A 175 10.80 -3.51 4.04
N SER A 176 9.72 -4.27 4.23
CA SER A 176 9.60 -5.59 3.59
C SER A 176 9.41 -5.48 2.08
N ASP A 177 9.75 -6.52 1.33
CA ASP A 177 9.47 -6.61 -0.11
C ASP A 177 7.98 -6.39 -0.44
N VAL A 178 7.09 -6.85 0.45
CA VAL A 178 5.64 -6.65 0.32
C VAL A 178 5.28 -5.17 0.43
N ALA A 179 5.89 -4.45 1.37
CA ALA A 179 5.67 -3.01 1.53
C ALA A 179 6.18 -2.23 0.31
N LEU A 180 7.37 -2.56 -0.21
CA LEU A 180 7.91 -1.96 -1.43
C LEU A 180 7.04 -2.25 -2.67
N ALA A 181 6.57 -3.49 -2.81
CA ALA A 181 5.66 -3.86 -3.90
C ALA A 181 4.33 -3.09 -3.82
N HIS A 182 3.77 -2.95 -2.62
CA HIS A 182 2.59 -2.12 -2.38
C HIS A 182 2.83 -0.65 -2.72
N ALA A 183 4.00 -0.11 -2.35
CA ALA A 183 4.35 1.27 -2.64
C ALA A 183 4.48 1.53 -4.16
N ARG A 184 5.19 0.65 -4.88
CA ARG A 184 5.28 0.70 -6.36
C ARG A 184 3.91 0.69 -7.03
N ALA A 185 3.00 -0.16 -6.56
CA ALA A 185 1.63 -0.18 -7.06
C ALA A 185 0.87 1.12 -6.70
N GLY A 186 1.10 1.67 -5.52
CA GLY A 186 0.44 2.89 -5.02
C GLY A 186 0.86 4.18 -5.74
N PHE A 187 2.15 4.30 -6.09
CA PHE A 187 2.68 5.42 -6.87
C PHE A 187 2.34 5.34 -8.36
N MET A 188 1.80 4.21 -8.83
CA MET A 188 1.54 3.96 -10.26
C MET A 188 2.77 4.15 -11.16
N GLN A 189 3.97 4.00 -10.60
CA GLN A 189 5.25 4.14 -11.27
C GLN A 189 6.34 3.31 -10.58
N ALA A 190 7.49 3.21 -11.23
CA ALA A 190 8.67 2.63 -10.61
C ALA A 190 9.15 3.48 -9.43
N LEU A 191 9.49 2.83 -8.31
CA LEU A 191 10.17 3.50 -7.21
C LEU A 191 11.64 3.70 -7.60
N PRO A 192 12.21 4.92 -7.47
CA PRO A 192 13.63 5.15 -7.74
C PRO A 192 14.51 4.15 -6.98
N PRO A 193 15.52 3.53 -7.63
CA PRO A 193 16.35 2.50 -7.00
C PRO A 193 17.03 2.97 -5.71
N GLU A 194 17.54 4.20 -5.69
CA GLU A 194 18.16 4.80 -4.50
C GLU A 194 17.17 4.91 -3.34
N LEU A 195 15.92 5.31 -3.62
CA LEU A 195 14.88 5.44 -2.62
C LEU A 195 14.46 4.07 -2.06
N ALA A 196 14.35 3.06 -2.92
CA ALA A 196 14.11 1.69 -2.49
C ALA A 196 15.25 1.18 -1.58
N ALA A 197 16.51 1.46 -1.94
CA ALA A 197 17.68 1.10 -1.13
C ALA A 197 17.66 1.76 0.25
N LEU A 198 17.26 3.04 0.34
CA LEU A 198 17.12 3.73 1.63
C LEU A 198 16.02 3.09 2.49
N TYR A 199 14.85 2.78 1.91
CA TYR A 199 13.76 2.13 2.64
C TYR A 199 14.07 0.69 3.08
N LEU A 200 14.98 0.00 2.39
CA LEU A 200 15.52 -1.29 2.83
C LEU A 200 16.44 -1.18 4.05
N GLN A 201 16.89 0.03 4.42
CA GLN A 201 17.58 0.26 5.68
C GLN A 201 16.57 0.52 6.81
N HIS A 202 15.66 1.48 6.64
CA HIS A 202 14.57 1.79 7.58
C HIS A 202 13.33 2.30 6.86
N ASN A 203 12.15 1.97 7.36
CA ASN A 203 10.88 2.45 6.81
C ASN A 203 10.41 3.78 7.44
N GLY A 204 11.28 4.79 7.46
CA GLY A 204 11.04 6.05 8.17
C GLY A 204 10.90 5.88 9.70
N PRO A 205 10.72 6.97 10.45
CA PRO A 205 10.35 6.94 11.86
C PRO A 205 8.89 6.50 12.06
N SER A 206 8.55 6.10 13.28
CA SER A 206 7.15 5.93 13.67
C SER A 206 6.38 7.27 13.56
N PRO A 207 5.05 7.26 13.42
CA PRO A 207 4.27 8.51 13.31
C PRO A 207 4.41 9.47 14.51
N GLU A 208 4.76 8.93 15.67
CA GLU A 208 4.99 9.68 16.92
C GLU A 208 6.49 9.85 17.20
N GLY A 209 7.33 9.41 16.25
CA GLY A 209 8.76 9.34 16.39
C GLY A 209 9.45 10.68 16.17
N ILE A 210 10.64 10.78 16.75
CA ILE A 210 11.54 11.93 16.63
C ILE A 210 11.98 12.13 15.18
N ALA A 211 12.01 13.39 14.72
CA ALA A 211 12.48 13.74 13.39
C ALA A 211 13.97 13.38 13.24
N CYS A 212 14.27 12.50 12.29
CA CYS A 212 15.62 12.01 12.04
C CYS A 212 16.37 12.79 10.95
N PHE A 213 15.72 13.77 10.31
CA PHE A 213 16.34 14.70 9.37
C PHE A 213 16.15 16.14 9.86
N PRO A 214 17.10 17.05 9.61
CA PRO A 214 17.02 18.44 10.07
C PRO A 214 15.89 19.22 9.38
N ASP A 215 15.63 18.94 8.10
CA ASP A 215 14.72 19.73 7.27
C ASP A 215 13.39 19.00 6.99
N GLY A 216 13.03 18.03 7.82
CA GLY A 216 11.70 17.41 7.74
C GLY A 216 11.56 16.05 8.40
N HIS A 217 10.31 15.62 8.49
CA HIS A 217 9.93 14.30 8.92
C HIS A 217 10.01 13.33 7.74
N TRP A 218 10.98 12.42 7.79
CA TRP A 218 11.03 11.28 6.87
C TRP A 218 9.70 10.51 6.94
N LEU A 219 9.09 10.28 5.79
CA LEU A 219 7.81 9.61 5.67
C LEU A 219 8.00 8.08 5.61
N PRO A 220 7.24 7.29 6.39
CA PRO A 220 7.07 5.88 6.10
C PRO A 220 6.44 5.66 4.72
N LEU A 221 6.78 4.56 4.03
CA LEU A 221 6.33 4.29 2.65
C LEU A 221 4.80 4.40 2.46
N ASN A 222 4.02 3.93 3.43
CA ASN A 222 2.56 4.00 3.36
C ASN A 222 2.04 5.44 3.44
N GLU A 223 2.69 6.31 4.22
CA GLU A 223 2.36 7.74 4.29
C GLU A 223 2.81 8.45 3.02
N ALA A 224 4.01 8.15 2.51
CA ALA A 224 4.49 8.67 1.23
C ALA A 224 3.51 8.38 0.08
N VAL A 225 2.96 7.15 0.00
CA VAL A 225 1.93 6.80 -0.99
C VAL A 225 0.65 7.61 -0.81
N LYS A 226 0.16 7.79 0.43
CA LYS A 226 -1.05 8.57 0.69
C LYS A 226 -0.88 10.03 0.27
N ILE A 227 0.23 10.65 0.67
CA ILE A 227 0.57 12.04 0.32
C ILE A 227 0.65 12.18 -1.20
N TRP A 228 1.36 11.28 -1.87
CA TRP A 228 1.43 11.28 -3.34
C TRP A 228 0.05 11.23 -3.98
N GLN A 229 -0.81 10.30 -3.56
CA GLN A 229 -2.18 10.16 -4.08
C GLN A 229 -3.06 11.38 -3.79
N GLN A 230 -2.85 12.03 -2.65
CA GLN A 230 -3.55 13.24 -2.26
C GLN A 230 -3.10 14.41 -3.16
N CYS A 231 -1.80 14.68 -3.25
CA CYS A 231 -1.27 15.78 -4.06
C CYS A 231 -1.64 15.62 -5.54
N ARG A 232 -1.56 14.41 -6.09
CA ARG A 232 -2.00 14.11 -7.47
C ARG A 232 -3.47 14.43 -7.74
N ARG A 233 -4.32 14.39 -6.71
CA ARG A 233 -5.76 14.66 -6.81
C ARG A 233 -6.09 16.12 -6.56
N GLU A 234 -5.47 16.72 -5.55
CA GLU A 234 -5.84 18.03 -5.02
C GLU A 234 -5.09 19.17 -5.71
N ILE A 235 -3.85 18.94 -6.14
CA ILE A 235 -2.97 19.95 -6.75
C ILE A 235 -2.23 19.43 -7.99
N PRO A 236 -2.94 18.83 -8.98
CA PRO A 236 -2.32 18.23 -10.17
C PRO A 236 -1.54 19.22 -11.05
N GLN A 237 -1.80 20.52 -10.93
CA GLN A 237 -1.08 21.58 -11.64
C GLN A 237 0.32 21.86 -11.07
N VAL A 238 0.56 21.45 -9.82
CA VAL A 238 1.83 21.65 -9.10
C VAL A 238 2.59 20.33 -9.02
N TRP A 239 1.89 19.25 -8.67
CA TRP A 239 2.50 17.97 -8.36
C TRP A 239 2.70 17.07 -9.59
N GLN A 240 3.96 16.79 -9.93
CA GLN A 240 4.30 15.88 -11.03
C GLN A 240 4.08 14.42 -10.64
N ALA A 241 3.73 13.57 -11.61
CA ALA A 241 3.48 12.15 -11.36
C ALA A 241 4.74 11.46 -10.81
N GLU A 242 5.89 11.89 -11.32
CA GLU A 242 7.22 11.34 -11.12
C GLU A 242 7.79 11.62 -9.72
N TRP A 243 7.25 12.59 -8.99
CA TRP A 243 7.78 13.01 -7.69
C TRP A 243 7.28 12.10 -6.58
N VAL A 244 8.19 11.34 -5.96
CA VAL A 244 7.89 10.50 -4.80
C VAL A 244 8.25 11.27 -3.52
N PRO A 245 7.30 11.52 -2.60
CA PRO A 245 7.60 12.24 -1.38
C PRO A 245 8.50 11.39 -0.46
N LEU A 246 9.58 11.99 0.01
CA LEU A 246 10.54 11.40 0.95
C LEU A 246 10.32 11.95 2.35
N ALA A 247 10.25 13.27 2.50
CA ALA A 247 10.04 13.93 3.78
C ALA A 247 9.07 15.12 3.64
N TYR A 248 8.46 15.52 4.75
CA TYR A 248 7.64 16.72 4.83
C TYR A 248 8.28 17.69 5.84
N SER A 249 8.33 18.98 5.51
CA SER A 249 8.74 20.03 6.44
C SER A 249 7.54 20.85 6.92
N ASP A 250 7.64 21.34 8.14
CA ASP A 250 6.61 22.06 8.87
C ASP A 250 6.11 23.27 8.04
N GLY A 251 4.90 23.16 7.45
CA GLY A 251 4.29 24.28 6.73
C GLY A 251 4.41 24.22 5.21
N HIS A 252 4.05 23.08 4.60
CA HIS A 252 3.73 22.95 3.17
C HIS A 252 4.90 22.73 2.20
N ALA A 253 6.09 22.39 2.69
CA ALA A 253 7.17 21.92 1.83
C ALA A 253 7.36 20.40 1.90
N TYR A 254 7.74 19.81 0.77
CA TYR A 254 8.08 18.39 0.66
C TYR A 254 9.46 18.24 0.05
N ILE A 255 10.26 17.39 0.68
CA ILE A 255 11.44 16.81 0.03
C ILE A 255 10.93 15.62 -0.79
N VAL A 256 11.15 15.66 -2.10
CA VAL A 256 10.73 14.61 -3.04
C VAL A 256 11.94 14.06 -3.79
N VAL A 257 11.81 12.83 -4.28
CA VAL A 257 12.76 12.21 -5.21
C VAL A 257 12.05 12.04 -6.55
N ASP A 258 12.62 12.58 -7.62
CA ASP A 258 12.03 12.46 -8.97
C ASP A 258 12.41 11.14 -9.66
N ALA A 259 11.90 10.91 -10.87
CA ALA A 259 12.18 9.69 -11.64
C ALA A 259 13.66 9.55 -12.07
N ARG A 260 14.44 10.64 -12.07
CA ARG A 260 15.88 10.64 -12.34
C ARG A 260 16.71 10.36 -11.08
N GLY A 261 16.07 10.35 -9.91
CA GLY A 261 16.71 10.18 -8.61
C GLY A 261 17.16 11.50 -7.98
N GLU A 262 16.88 12.65 -8.61
CA GLU A 262 17.22 13.97 -8.06
C GLU A 262 16.37 14.26 -6.82
N VAL A 263 16.98 14.91 -5.82
CA VAL A 263 16.26 15.36 -4.61
C VAL A 263 15.85 16.80 -4.78
N LEU A 264 14.54 17.04 -4.67
CA LEU A 264 13.94 18.35 -4.86
C LEU A 264 13.24 18.80 -3.56
N ASP A 265 13.26 20.09 -3.31
CA ASP A 265 12.46 20.74 -2.28
C ASP A 265 11.30 21.48 -2.97
N VAL A 266 10.08 21.12 -2.61
CA VAL A 266 8.85 21.55 -3.28
C VAL A 266 7.99 22.33 -2.30
N TYR A 267 7.85 23.63 -2.53
CA TYR A 267 7.03 24.54 -1.72
C TYR A 267 5.65 24.69 -2.37
N LEU A 268 4.61 24.20 -1.70
CA LEU A 268 3.26 24.20 -2.28
C LEU A 268 2.58 25.57 -2.25
N GLU A 269 3.00 26.48 -1.36
CA GLU A 269 2.35 27.80 -1.21
C GLU A 269 2.58 28.71 -2.42
N ASP A 270 3.78 28.68 -2.98
CA ASP A 270 4.20 29.53 -4.11
C ASP A 270 4.52 28.73 -5.38
N ASN A 271 4.38 27.41 -5.34
CA ASN A 271 4.70 26.48 -6.42
C ASN A 271 6.16 26.52 -6.84
N THR A 272 7.07 26.83 -5.92
CA THR A 272 8.51 26.80 -6.21
C THR A 272 9.09 25.41 -6.00
N VAL A 273 10.07 25.07 -6.84
CA VAL A 273 10.80 23.81 -6.80
C VAL A 273 12.28 24.13 -6.87
N ALA A 274 13.04 23.66 -5.89
CA ALA A 274 14.48 23.82 -5.82
C ALA A 274 15.17 22.45 -5.92
N LEU A 275 16.22 22.36 -6.73
CA LEU A 275 17.11 21.20 -6.74
C LEU A 275 17.99 21.25 -5.49
N VAL A 276 17.86 20.26 -4.61
CA VAL A 276 18.64 20.15 -3.37
C VAL A 276 19.92 19.34 -3.62
N ALA A 277 19.80 18.23 -4.35
CA ALA A 277 20.92 17.35 -4.66
C ALA A 277 20.73 16.63 -6.00
N PRO A 278 21.82 16.34 -6.73
CA PRO A 278 21.75 15.65 -8.01
C PRO A 278 21.34 14.17 -7.90
N SER A 279 21.41 13.59 -6.70
CA SER A 279 20.88 12.26 -6.40
C SER A 279 20.56 12.11 -4.91
N LEU A 280 19.81 11.09 -4.52
CA LEU A 280 19.54 10.76 -3.11
C LEU A 280 20.82 10.31 -2.40
N ALA A 281 21.71 9.59 -3.08
CA ALA A 281 23.03 9.26 -2.53
C ALA A 281 23.85 10.52 -2.21
N ALA A 282 23.91 11.48 -3.13
CA ALA A 282 24.61 12.74 -2.91
C ALA A 282 24.00 13.55 -1.75
N TRP A 283 22.66 13.53 -1.62
CA TRP A 283 21.96 14.16 -0.51
C TRP A 283 22.31 13.53 0.84
N LEU A 284 22.25 12.21 0.96
CA LEU A 284 22.60 11.48 2.20
C LEU A 284 24.08 11.65 2.57
N ASP A 285 24.98 11.64 1.60
CA ASP A 285 26.39 11.89 1.84
C ASP A 285 26.65 13.30 2.37
N ALA A 286 25.99 14.30 1.77
CA ALA A 286 26.09 15.68 2.23
C ALA A 286 25.55 15.82 3.67
N LEU A 287 24.41 15.18 3.97
CA LEU A 287 23.82 15.15 5.30
C LEU A 287 24.76 14.50 6.33
N ALA A 288 25.31 13.32 6.02
CA ALA A 288 26.26 12.64 6.89
C ALA A 288 27.52 13.49 7.12
N ALA A 289 28.07 14.09 6.06
CA ALA A 289 29.25 14.93 6.14
C ALA A 289 28.98 16.24 6.92
N GLN A 290 27.79 16.82 6.82
CA GLN A 290 27.38 17.97 7.61
C GLN A 290 27.32 17.60 9.11
N ALA A 291 26.70 16.47 9.44
CA ALA A 291 26.62 15.96 10.80
C ALA A 291 28.02 15.76 11.41
N GLU A 292 28.91 15.06 10.69
CA GLU A 292 30.28 14.76 11.11
C GLU A 292 31.14 16.01 11.34
N ARG A 293 30.86 17.12 10.65
CA ARG A 293 31.54 18.41 10.86
C ARG A 293 30.93 19.27 11.98
N GLY A 294 29.94 18.75 12.70
CA GLY A 294 29.22 19.50 13.75
C GLY A 294 28.22 20.51 13.19
N GLY A 295 27.81 20.35 11.94
CA GLY A 295 26.78 21.19 11.30
C GLY A 295 25.35 20.82 11.67
N LEU A 296 25.15 19.79 12.50
CA LEU A 296 23.87 19.39 13.06
C LEU A 296 23.99 19.27 14.59
N ALA A 297 22.88 19.52 15.28
CA ALA A 297 22.74 19.29 16.72
C ALA A 297 21.36 18.71 17.03
N PHE A 298 21.25 17.93 18.11
CA PHE A 298 19.96 17.47 18.61
C PHE A 298 19.42 18.47 19.64
N ASP A 299 18.19 18.93 19.44
CA ASP A 299 17.45 19.73 20.39
C ASP A 299 16.58 18.82 21.28
N PRO A 300 16.95 18.61 22.56
CA PRO A 300 16.20 17.72 23.44
C PRO A 300 14.85 18.30 23.88
N VAL A 301 14.64 19.62 23.76
CA VAL A 301 13.38 20.27 24.16
C VAL A 301 12.31 20.01 23.12
N ASN A 302 12.66 20.22 21.86
CA ASN A 302 11.74 20.04 20.74
C ASN A 302 11.80 18.62 20.14
N GLN A 303 12.75 17.79 20.59
CA GLN A 303 13.00 16.46 20.06
C GLN A 303 13.15 16.47 18.54
N THR A 304 14.08 17.31 18.06
CA THR A 304 14.34 17.47 16.63
C THR A 304 15.82 17.68 16.37
N LEU A 305 16.24 17.47 15.13
CA LEU A 305 17.58 17.86 14.67
C LEU A 305 17.52 19.29 14.15
N ILE A 306 18.49 20.10 14.55
CA ILE A 306 18.61 21.49 14.15
C ILE A 306 19.97 21.73 13.50
N VAL A 307 20.02 22.71 12.60
CA VAL A 307 21.28 23.32 12.16
C VAL A 307 21.60 24.43 13.16
N PRO A 308 22.65 24.31 14.00
CA PRO A 308 22.97 25.34 14.98
C PRO A 308 23.37 26.63 14.28
N GLU A 309 23.01 27.79 14.84
CA GLU A 309 23.34 29.10 14.26
C GLU A 309 24.84 29.28 13.98
N SER A 310 25.70 28.64 14.77
CA SER A 310 27.15 28.67 14.58
C SER A 310 27.63 28.02 13.28
N ALA A 311 26.81 27.14 12.67
CA ALA A 311 27.12 26.45 11.42
C ALA A 311 26.71 27.25 10.16
N VAL A 312 26.01 28.37 10.31
CA VAL A 312 25.48 29.19 9.18
C VAL A 312 26.53 30.24 8.70
N ARG A 313 27.81 30.04 9.00
CA ARG A 313 28.88 31.03 8.74
C ARG A 313 29.80 30.69 7.59
#